data_AF-A5N5P2-F1
#
_entry.id   AF-A5N5P2-F1
#
_cell.length_a   1.000
_cell.length_b   1.000
_cell.length_c   1.000
_cell.angle_alpha   90.00
_cell.angle_beta   90.00
_cell.angle_gamma   90.00
#
_symmetry.space_group_name_H-M   'P 1'
#
loop_
_entity.id
_entity.type
_entity.pdbx_description
1 polymer ?
#
loop_
_entity_poly.entity_id
_entity_poly.type
_entity_poly.pdbx_seq_one_letter_code
_entity_poly.pdbx_strand_id
1 'polypeptide(L)'
;MYFVYGKVNHKQPQIFELTLNKSLVKVKEIIEEGKKLGEFLGNIDSNSMTLYVVSTIEGAVALWIMNPEIDIQMLFRNNYNCVWRSISKSDKYNEE
;
A
#
# COMPACT_ATOMS: atom_id res chain seq x y z
N MET A 1 -11.84 -38.92 -18.79
CA MET A 1 -12.56 -39.24 -17.53
C MET A 1 -12.40 -38.02 -16.63
N TYR A 2 -13.52 -37.58 -16.05
CA TYR A 2 -13.95 -36.19 -15.80
C TYR A 2 -12.97 -35.20 -15.13
N PHE A 3 -12.73 -34.07 -15.82
CA PHE A 3 -12.36 -32.80 -15.20
C PHE A 3 -13.63 -32.17 -14.62
N VAL A 4 -13.71 -32.03 -13.30
CA VAL A 4 -14.79 -31.28 -12.65
C VAL A 4 -14.43 -29.80 -12.75
N TYR A 5 -14.96 -29.14 -13.78
CA TYR A 5 -15.08 -27.68 -13.83
C TYR A 5 -16.07 -27.25 -12.74
N GLY A 6 -15.56 -27.04 -11.53
CA GLY A 6 -16.22 -26.17 -10.57
C GLY A 6 -16.29 -24.78 -11.19
N LYS A 7 -17.49 -24.27 -11.48
CA LYS A 7 -17.70 -22.91 -11.96
C LYS A 7 -17.14 -21.91 -10.94
N VAL A 8 -15.88 -21.52 -11.10
CA VAL A 8 -15.33 -20.35 -10.42
C VAL A 8 -15.96 -19.14 -11.08
N ASN A 9 -16.67 -18.36 -10.28
CA ASN A 9 -17.40 -17.19 -10.71
C ASN A 9 -16.40 -16.14 -11.22
N HIS A 10 -16.22 -16.02 -12.54
CA HIS A 10 -15.24 -15.15 -13.23
C HIS A 10 -15.42 -13.63 -13.01
N LYS A 11 -16.29 -13.19 -12.10
CA LYS A 11 -16.54 -11.77 -11.81
C LYS A 11 -15.65 -11.19 -10.70
N GLN A 12 -15.00 -12.02 -9.89
CA GLN A 12 -14.13 -11.55 -8.81
C GLN A 12 -12.75 -11.00 -9.25
N PRO A 13 -12.07 -11.52 -10.29
CA PRO A 13 -10.78 -10.98 -10.71
C PRO A 13 -10.87 -9.53 -11.20
N GLN A 14 -11.91 -9.21 -11.98
CA GLN A 14 -12.08 -7.89 -12.60
C GLN A 14 -12.40 -6.79 -11.58
N ILE A 15 -13.17 -7.11 -10.54
CA ILE A 15 -13.50 -6.15 -9.48
C ILE A 15 -12.26 -5.85 -8.62
N PHE A 16 -11.45 -6.85 -8.33
CA PHE A 16 -10.19 -6.68 -7.59
C PHE A 16 -9.21 -5.80 -8.38
N GLU A 17 -9.06 -6.06 -9.69
CA GLU A 17 -8.19 -5.32 -10.59
C GLU A 17 -8.64 -3.85 -10.80
N LEU A 18 -9.95 -3.60 -10.90
CA LEU A 18 -10.52 -2.25 -10.97
C LEU A 18 -10.37 -1.47 -9.66
N THR A 19 -10.49 -2.14 -8.51
CA THR A 19 -10.37 -1.51 -7.18
C THR A 19 -8.91 -1.21 -6.84
N LEU A 20 -8.00 -2.10 -7.23
CA LEU A 20 -6.56 -1.91 -7.10
C LEU A 20 -6.09 -0.72 -7.94
N ASN A 21 -6.52 -0.64 -9.21
CA ASN A 21 -6.20 0.49 -10.09
C ASN A 21 -6.70 1.84 -9.54
N LYS A 22 -7.91 1.90 -8.98
CA LYS A 22 -8.42 3.13 -8.36
C LYS A 22 -7.64 3.53 -7.11
N SER A 23 -7.19 2.56 -6.31
CA SER A 23 -6.40 2.82 -5.10
C SER A 23 -5.01 3.33 -5.44
N LEU A 24 -4.37 2.76 -6.46
CA LEU A 24 -3.09 3.24 -6.99
C LEU A 24 -3.18 4.69 -7.46
N VAL A 25 -4.23 5.05 -8.21
CA VAL A 25 -4.43 6.44 -8.66
C VAL A 25 -4.52 7.41 -7.49
N LYS A 26 -5.34 7.10 -6.47
CA LYS A 26 -5.49 7.99 -5.30
C LYS A 26 -4.22 8.13 -4.48
N VAL A 27 -3.50 7.05 -4.24
CA VAL A 27 -2.23 7.09 -3.50
C VAL A 27 -1.20 7.93 -4.26
N LYS A 28 -1.15 7.79 -5.58
CA LYS A 28 -0.29 8.62 -6.43
C LYS A 28 -0.65 10.10 -6.34
N GLU A 29 -1.94 10.44 -6.38
CA GLU A 29 -2.42 11.82 -6.23
C GLU A 29 -1.97 12.42 -4.89
N ILE A 30 -2.10 11.68 -3.79
CA ILE A 30 -1.62 12.10 -2.46
C ILE A 30 -0.11 12.36 -2.45
N ILE A 31 0.68 11.48 -3.08
CA ILE A 31 2.14 11.65 -3.16
C ILE A 31 2.49 12.91 -3.97
N GLU A 32 1.82 13.14 -5.11
CA GLU A 32 2.04 14.34 -5.93
C GLU A 32 1.62 15.62 -5.20
N GLU A 33 0.52 15.58 -4.44
CA GLU A 33 0.08 16.70 -3.62
C GLU A 33 1.07 17.01 -2.49
N GLY A 34 1.50 16.00 -1.73
CA GLY A 34 2.50 16.17 -0.67
C GLY A 34 3.84 16.71 -1.18
N LYS A 35 4.23 16.37 -2.42
CA LYS A 35 5.39 17.00 -3.09
C LYS A 35 5.17 18.47 -3.37
N LYS A 36 4.00 18.85 -3.90
CA LYS A 36 3.65 20.24 -4.21
C LYS A 36 3.58 21.11 -2.96
N LEU A 37 3.04 20.57 -1.87
CA LEU A 37 2.97 21.21 -0.56
C LEU A 37 4.34 21.26 0.15
N GLY A 38 5.30 20.48 -0.34
CA GLY A 38 6.65 20.44 0.20
C GLY A 38 6.82 19.50 1.39
N GLU A 39 5.77 18.81 1.82
CA GLU A 39 5.76 17.80 2.89
C GLU A 39 6.58 16.56 2.52
N PHE A 40 6.57 16.18 1.24
CA PHE A 40 7.34 15.06 0.71
C PHE A 40 8.56 15.52 -0.09
N LEU A 41 9.56 14.63 -0.15
CA LEU A 41 10.75 14.76 -0.97
C LEU A 41 10.37 14.94 -2.45
N GLY A 42 10.78 16.04 -3.07
CA GLY A 42 10.40 16.37 -4.46
C GLY A 42 10.97 15.41 -5.51
N ASN A 43 12.03 14.65 -5.17
CA ASN A 43 12.76 13.77 -6.09
C ASN A 43 12.33 12.29 -6.02
N ILE A 44 11.37 11.91 -5.17
CA ILE A 44 10.88 10.52 -5.13
C ILE A 44 10.11 10.21 -6.42
N ASP A 45 10.20 9.00 -6.95
CA ASP A 45 9.33 8.58 -8.06
C ASP A 45 7.95 8.20 -7.53
N SER A 46 6.90 8.90 -7.96
CA SER A 46 5.54 8.69 -7.42
C SER A 46 4.97 7.33 -7.78
N ASN A 47 5.30 6.78 -8.95
CA ASN A 47 4.78 5.47 -9.35
C ASN A 47 5.38 4.37 -8.48
N SER A 48 6.70 4.37 -8.31
CA SER A 48 7.42 3.41 -7.48
C SER A 48 6.98 3.52 -6.01
N MET A 49 6.82 4.74 -5.50
CA MET A 49 6.37 4.96 -4.13
C MET A 49 4.92 4.51 -3.93
N THR A 50 4.04 4.78 -4.89
CA THR A 50 2.65 4.29 -4.87
C THR A 50 2.59 2.77 -4.79
N LEU A 51 3.36 2.09 -5.64
CA LEU A 51 3.45 0.63 -5.64
C LEU A 51 3.98 0.12 -4.30
N TYR A 52 5.04 0.74 -3.78
CA TYR A 52 5.60 0.39 -2.47
C TYR A 52 4.58 0.48 -1.34
N VAL A 53 3.81 1.58 -1.27
CA VAL A 53 2.76 1.77 -0.27
C VAL A 53 1.70 0.68 -0.34
N VAL A 54 1.17 0.42 -1.55
CA VAL A 54 0.11 -0.58 -1.74
C VAL A 54 0.63 -1.99 -1.42
N SER A 55 1.79 -2.38 -1.94
CA SER A 55 2.38 -3.69 -1.66
C SER A 55 2.68 -3.90 -0.18
N THR A 56 3.03 -2.85 0.55
CA THR A 56 3.28 -2.93 1.99
C THR A 56 1.99 -3.21 2.77
N ILE A 57 0.86 -2.61 2.37
CA ILE A 57 -0.47 -2.87 2.96
C ILE A 57 -0.92 -4.29 2.63
N GLU A 58 -0.86 -4.69 1.37
CA GLU A 58 -1.27 -6.02 0.91
C GLU A 58 -0.45 -7.12 1.56
N GLY A 59 0.87 -6.93 1.67
CA GLY A 59 1.78 -7.85 2.34
C GLY A 59 1.44 -8.03 3.82
N ALA A 60 1.12 -6.95 4.54
CA ALA A 60 0.69 -7.04 5.93
C ALA A 60 -0.61 -7.83 6.11
N VAL A 61 -1.59 -7.58 5.25
CA VAL A 61 -2.86 -8.32 5.27
C VAL A 61 -2.63 -9.80 4.94
N ALA A 62 -1.81 -10.11 3.94
CA ALA A 62 -1.48 -11.48 3.58
C ALA A 62 -0.78 -12.22 4.73
N LEU A 63 0.20 -11.58 5.39
CA LEU A 63 0.89 -12.14 6.56
C LEU A 63 -0.08 -12.42 7.70
N TRP A 64 -0.99 -11.49 7.98
CA TRP A 64 -2.00 -11.68 9.01
C TRP A 64 -3.00 -12.80 8.69
N ILE A 65 -3.42 -12.94 7.42
CA ILE A 65 -4.27 -14.06 6.97
C ILE A 65 -3.56 -15.41 7.19
N MET A 66 -2.25 -15.47 6.91
CA MET A 66 -1.46 -16.69 7.07
C MET A 66 -1.14 -17.00 8.54
N ASN A 67 -1.03 -15.97 9.38
CA ASN A 67 -0.79 -16.12 10.81
C ASN A 67 -1.59 -15.07 11.63
N PRO A 68 -2.85 -15.40 12.00
CA PRO A 68 -3.74 -14.47 12.69
C PRO A 68 -3.31 -14.09 14.10
N GLU A 69 -2.33 -14.78 14.68
CA GLU A 69 -1.74 -14.43 15.99
C GLU A 69 -0.87 -13.17 15.90
N ILE A 70 -0.47 -12.75 14.69
CA ILE A 70 0.27 -11.52 14.49
C ILE A 70 -0.63 -10.32 14.82
N ASP A 71 -0.13 -9.41 15.65
CA ASP A 71 -0.77 -8.12 15.87
C ASP A 71 -0.73 -7.28 14.58
N ILE A 72 -1.88 -7.24 13.89
CA ILE A 72 -2.04 -6.50 12.65
C ILE A 72 -1.87 -4.99 12.86
N GLN A 73 -2.22 -4.45 14.04
CA GLN A 73 -2.03 -3.03 14.34
C GLN A 73 -0.54 -2.69 14.43
N MET A 74 0.24 -3.57 15.04
CA MET A 74 1.70 -3.45 15.07
C MET A 74 2.30 -3.48 13.65
N LEU A 75 1.85 -4.41 12.79
CA LEU A 75 2.30 -4.47 11.39
C LEU A 75 2.01 -3.18 10.64
N PHE A 76 0.76 -2.67 10.72
CA PHE A 76 0.39 -1.41 10.05
C PHE A 76 1.19 -0.22 10.55
N ARG A 77 1.41 -0.12 11.87
CA ARG A 77 2.22 0.96 12.47
C ARG A 77 3.66 0.94 11.97
N ASN A 78 4.28 -0.24 11.94
CA ASN A 78 5.67 -0.38 11.46
C ASN A 78 5.79 0.00 9.98
N ASN A 79 4.85 -0.48 9.17
CA ASN A 79 4.77 -0.17 7.76
C ASN A 79 4.57 1.32 7.48
N TYR A 80 3.65 1.96 8.22
CA TYR A 80 3.45 3.41 8.16
C TYR A 80 4.75 4.15 8.48
N ASN A 81 5.43 3.80 9.58
CA ASN A 81 6.67 4.45 9.98
C ASN A 81 7.78 4.31 8.91
N CYS A 82 7.89 3.15 8.26
CA CYS A 82 8.84 2.92 7.18
C CYS A 82 8.53 3.77 5.94
N VAL A 83 7.27 3.78 5.50
CA VAL A 83 6.81 4.60 4.37
C VAL A 83 7.01 6.08 4.67
N TRP A 84 6.60 6.55 5.85
CA TRP A 84 6.70 7.94 6.24
C TRP A 84 8.16 8.42 6.19
N ARG A 85 9.08 7.66 6.80
CA ARG A 85 10.51 7.96 6.77
C ARG A 85 11.12 7.98 5.37
N SER A 86 10.56 7.24 4.42
CA SER A 86 11.08 7.19 3.04
C SER A 86 10.59 8.34 2.15
N ILE A 87 9.50 9.02 2.53
CA ILE A 87 8.89 10.10 1.73
C ILE A 87 9.04 11.48 2.37
N SER A 88 9.10 11.57 3.69
CA SER A 88 9.16 12.86 4.39
C SER A 88 10.47 13.58 4.09
N LYS A 89 10.39 14.89 3.85
CA LYS A 89 11.56 15.74 4.05
C LYS A 89 11.84 15.72 5.55
N SER A 90 13.03 15.27 5.94
CA SER A 90 13.44 15.33 7.34
C SER A 90 13.56 16.79 7.75
N ASP A 91 12.51 17.36 8.30
CA ASP A 91 12.72 18.41 9.28
C ASP A 91 13.03 17.71 10.59
N LYS A 92 14.08 18.19 11.27
CA LYS A 92 14.40 17.83 12.64
C LYS A 92 13.15 18.02 13.50
N TYR A 93 12.33 16.99 13.64
CA TYR A 93 11.43 16.88 14.77
C TYR A 93 12.31 16.42 15.93
N ASN A 94 12.90 17.42 16.59
CA ASN A 94 13.36 17.27 17.95
C ASN A 94 12.19 16.67 18.73
N GLU A 95 12.44 15.48 19.28
CA GLU A 95 11.73 15.00 20.45
C GLU A 95 11.86 16.08 21.53
N GLU A 96 10.80 16.85 21.78
CA GLU A 96 10.56 17.55 23.05
C GLU A 96 9.53 16.76 23.86
#